data_AF-A0A2P2HWC3-F1
#
_entry.id   AF-A0A2P2HWC3-F1
#
_cell.length_a   1.000
_cell.length_b   1.000
_cell.length_c   1.000
_cell.angle_alpha   90.00
_cell.angle_beta   90.00
_cell.angle_gamma   90.00
#
_symmetry.space_group_name_H-M   'P 1'
#
loop_
_entity.id
_entity.type
_entity.pdbx_description
1 polymer ?
#
loop_
_entity_poly.entity_id
_entity_poly.type
_entity_poly.pdbx_seq_one_letter_code
_entity_poly.pdbx_strand_id
1 'polypeptide(L)'
;IKFAHRNNLFLLADEVYQHNVYADDCEFHSFKKVLSELGSPYSEMELASYMSISKGFMGECGLRGGYAEFINIDPGVKAMFLKMISAKLCPTTLGQAIVECVANPPVKGEPSYESYEAERTAVLKSLAERALLVAKTFNSVPGMKCNVVQGAMYAFPQIMLPPKACEAAKAAGQAPDVFYAFQLLENTGICVVPGSGFGQRPGTHHFRTTILPQPDILKTMLEKFRVFHEEFLQKYQ
;
A
#
# COMPACT_ATOMS: atom_id res chain seq x y z
N ILE A 1 -4.48 -5.18 -18.98
CA ILE A 1 -4.96 -4.52 -20.21
C ILE A 1 -5.62 -5.52 -21.17
N LYS A 2 -4.90 -6.46 -21.83
CA LYS A 2 -5.51 -7.42 -22.78
C LYS A 2 -6.71 -8.21 -22.21
N PHE A 3 -6.63 -8.63 -20.94
CA PHE A 3 -7.76 -9.26 -20.25
C PHE A 3 -8.99 -8.35 -20.16
N ALA A 4 -8.79 -7.09 -19.76
CA ALA A 4 -9.86 -6.11 -19.65
C ALA A 4 -10.48 -5.80 -21.02
N HIS A 5 -9.67 -5.71 -22.08
CA HIS A 5 -10.17 -5.59 -23.45
C HIS A 5 -11.12 -6.74 -23.83
N ARG A 6 -10.68 -7.99 -23.63
CA ARG A 6 -11.48 -9.18 -23.97
C ARG A 6 -12.81 -9.26 -23.21
N ASN A 7 -12.91 -8.62 -22.05
CA ASN A 7 -14.08 -8.66 -21.18
C ASN A 7 -14.84 -7.33 -21.14
N ASN A 8 -14.50 -6.38 -22.01
CA ASN A 8 -15.11 -5.04 -22.05
C ASN A 8 -15.12 -4.35 -20.66
N LEU A 9 -13.97 -4.32 -19.99
CA LEU A 9 -13.83 -3.76 -18.65
C LEU A 9 -13.14 -2.39 -18.69
N PHE A 10 -13.74 -1.42 -17.99
CA PHE A 10 -13.12 -0.13 -17.68
C PHE A 10 -11.96 -0.34 -16.69
N LEU A 11 -10.77 0.18 -17.03
CA LEU A 11 -9.59 0.07 -16.18
C LEU A 11 -9.55 1.22 -15.16
N LEU A 12 -9.48 0.86 -13.88
CA LEU A 12 -9.21 1.79 -12.78
C LEU A 12 -7.85 1.45 -12.18
N ALA A 13 -6.82 2.25 -12.48
CA ALA A 13 -5.45 2.02 -12.07
C ALA A 13 -5.10 2.89 -10.85
N ASP A 14 -5.20 2.32 -9.65
CA ASP A 14 -4.76 2.95 -8.41
C ASP A 14 -3.23 2.88 -8.29
N GLU A 15 -2.55 3.97 -8.66
CA GLU A 15 -1.08 4.05 -8.80
C GLU A 15 -0.48 4.98 -7.72
N VAL A 16 -1.14 5.13 -6.57
CA VAL A 16 -0.72 6.06 -5.52
C VAL A 16 0.65 5.74 -4.89
N TYR A 17 1.13 4.50 -5.04
CA TYR A 17 2.45 4.07 -4.54
C TYR A 17 3.53 4.02 -5.63
N GLN A 18 3.31 4.63 -6.80
CA GLN A 18 4.21 4.56 -7.95
C GLN A 18 5.68 4.94 -7.66
N HIS A 19 5.92 5.80 -6.66
CA HIS A 19 7.27 6.21 -6.26
C HIS A 19 7.92 5.31 -5.20
N ASN A 20 7.18 4.36 -4.62
CA ASN A 20 7.67 3.43 -3.61
C ASN A 20 7.93 2.06 -4.26
N VAL A 21 9.07 1.91 -4.91
CA VAL A 21 9.55 0.64 -5.46
C VAL A 21 10.92 0.34 -4.84
N TYR A 22 11.08 -0.85 -4.29
CA TYR A 22 12.26 -1.24 -3.50
C TYR A 22 13.00 -2.45 -4.04
N ALA A 23 12.33 -3.33 -4.79
CA ALA A 23 12.97 -4.52 -5.32
C ALA A 23 13.86 -4.16 -6.51
N ASP A 24 15.09 -4.67 -6.53
CA ASP A 24 16.10 -4.32 -7.55
C ASP A 24 15.69 -4.71 -8.98
N ASP A 25 14.81 -5.72 -9.12
CA ASP A 25 14.32 -6.25 -10.38
C ASP A 25 12.94 -5.68 -10.80
N CYS A 26 12.47 -4.64 -10.10
CA CYS A 26 11.16 -4.04 -10.32
C CYS A 26 11.27 -2.56 -10.67
N GLU A 27 10.45 -2.13 -11.63
CA GLU A 27 10.24 -0.72 -11.97
C GLU A 27 8.73 -0.44 -12.02
N PHE A 28 8.33 0.78 -11.71
CA PHE A 28 6.96 1.21 -11.94
C PHE A 28 6.71 1.43 -13.44
N HIS A 29 5.63 0.84 -13.96
CA HIS A 29 5.13 1.12 -15.29
C HIS A 29 3.67 1.51 -15.18
N SER A 30 3.34 2.73 -15.59
CA SER A 30 1.94 3.17 -15.55
C SER A 30 1.09 2.37 -16.52
N PHE A 31 -0.16 2.11 -16.14
CA PHE A 31 -1.15 1.49 -17.03
C PHE A 31 -1.29 2.29 -18.32
N LYS A 32 -1.23 3.63 -18.26
CA LYS A 32 -1.26 4.49 -19.44
C LYS A 32 -0.09 4.25 -20.39
N LYS A 33 1.15 4.13 -19.88
CA LYS A 33 2.34 3.83 -20.71
C LYS A 33 2.12 2.51 -21.45
N VAL A 34 1.82 1.44 -20.71
CA VAL A 34 1.67 0.09 -21.30
C VAL A 34 0.47 0.02 -22.25
N LEU A 35 -0.64 0.68 -21.93
CA LEU A 35 -1.82 0.76 -22.78
C LEU A 35 -1.50 1.48 -24.10
N SER A 36 -0.70 2.55 -24.05
CA SER A 36 -0.30 3.31 -25.24
C SER A 36 0.69 2.52 -26.10
N GLU A 37 1.68 1.89 -25.48
CA GLU A 37 2.69 1.06 -26.16
C GLU A 37 2.11 -0.18 -26.84
N LEU A 38 1.02 -0.73 -26.28
CA LEU A 38 0.31 -1.85 -26.90
C LEU A 38 -0.44 -1.48 -28.20
N GLY A 39 -0.71 -0.18 -28.43
CA GLY A 39 -1.40 0.32 -29.62
C GLY A 39 -2.85 -0.19 -29.76
N SER A 40 -3.47 0.08 -30.92
CA SER A 40 -4.83 -0.36 -31.22
C SER A 40 -4.90 -1.90 -31.26
N PRO A 41 -5.95 -2.53 -30.71
CA PRO A 41 -7.17 -1.91 -30.16
C PRO A 41 -7.07 -1.52 -28.67
N TYR A 42 -5.96 -1.78 -28.01
CA TYR A 42 -5.82 -1.58 -26.56
C TYR A 42 -5.73 -0.10 -26.17
N SER A 43 -5.07 0.72 -27.00
CA SER A 43 -4.89 2.15 -26.76
C SER A 43 -6.19 2.96 -26.79
N GLU A 44 -7.29 2.35 -27.24
CA GLU A 44 -8.63 2.94 -27.32
C GLU A 44 -9.49 2.62 -26.09
N MET A 45 -8.99 1.77 -25.18
CA MET A 45 -9.73 1.39 -23.98
C MET A 45 -9.89 2.56 -23.00
N GLU A 46 -11.00 2.56 -22.27
CA GLU A 46 -11.23 3.45 -21.15
C GLU A 46 -10.26 3.12 -20.00
N LEU A 47 -9.57 4.15 -19.48
CA LEU A 47 -8.71 4.06 -18.30
C LEU A 47 -8.85 5.31 -17.43
N ALA A 48 -8.93 5.09 -16.11
CA ALA A 48 -8.73 6.11 -15.09
C ALA A 48 -7.49 5.76 -14.24
N SER A 49 -6.45 6.58 -14.28
CA SER A 49 -5.24 6.44 -13.46
C SER A 49 -5.29 7.41 -12.27
N TYR A 50 -5.00 6.92 -11.07
CA TYR A 50 -5.08 7.71 -9.83
C TYR A 50 -3.70 7.95 -9.23
N MET A 51 -3.45 9.21 -8.82
CA MET A 51 -2.27 9.62 -8.07
C MET A 51 -2.70 10.38 -6.80
N SER A 52 -1.94 10.22 -5.72
CA SER A 52 -2.12 11.02 -4.50
C SER A 52 -0.79 11.47 -3.91
N ILE A 53 -0.75 12.71 -3.44
CA ILE A 53 0.39 13.26 -2.68
C ILE A 53 0.55 12.63 -1.29
N SER A 54 -0.44 11.83 -0.85
CA SER A 54 -0.47 11.27 0.51
C SER A 54 0.59 10.18 0.75
N LYS A 55 1.14 9.61 -0.31
CA LYS A 55 2.03 8.44 -0.30
C LYS A 55 3.38 8.83 -0.92
N GLY A 56 4.23 7.87 -1.25
CA GLY A 56 5.57 8.18 -1.74
C GLY A 56 6.54 8.53 -0.62
N PHE A 57 7.72 8.98 -1.03
CA PHE A 57 8.67 9.66 -0.15
C PHE A 57 8.19 11.07 0.25
N MET A 58 7.17 11.61 -0.43
CA MET A 58 6.57 12.92 -0.13
C MET A 58 5.69 12.85 1.13
N GLY A 59 4.76 11.90 1.20
CA GLY A 59 4.05 11.58 2.45
C GLY A 59 3.07 12.65 2.97
N GLU A 60 2.52 13.50 2.09
CA GLU A 60 1.75 14.70 2.45
C GLU A 60 0.27 14.43 2.75
N CYS A 61 0.00 13.39 3.52
CA CYS A 61 -1.35 12.85 3.69
C CYS A 61 -2.37 13.82 4.31
N GLY A 62 -1.92 14.78 5.13
CA GLY A 62 -2.79 15.80 5.73
C GLY A 62 -3.28 16.86 4.74
N LEU A 63 -2.57 17.06 3.62
CA LEU A 63 -2.85 18.13 2.65
C LEU A 63 -3.96 17.76 1.65
N ARG A 64 -4.36 16.48 1.64
CA ARG A 64 -5.52 15.95 0.88
C ARG A 64 -5.51 16.27 -0.62
N GLY A 65 -4.34 16.15 -1.26
CA GLY A 65 -4.17 16.31 -2.70
C GLY A 65 -4.11 14.99 -3.49
N GLY A 66 -4.48 15.07 -4.76
CA GLY A 66 -4.39 13.97 -5.73
C GLY A 66 -5.10 14.33 -7.02
N TYR A 67 -4.95 13.49 -8.04
CA TYR A 67 -5.65 13.63 -9.30
C TYR A 67 -6.06 12.27 -9.86
N ALA A 68 -7.00 12.30 -10.80
CA ALA A 68 -7.31 11.18 -11.68
C ALA A 68 -7.18 11.63 -13.13
N GLU A 69 -6.42 10.90 -13.93
CA GLU A 69 -6.36 11.08 -15.38
C GLU A 69 -7.33 10.11 -16.04
N PHE A 70 -8.27 10.63 -16.84
CA PHE A 70 -9.23 9.83 -17.62
C PHE A 70 -8.86 9.86 -19.10
N ILE A 71 -8.69 8.69 -19.70
CA ILE A 71 -8.48 8.52 -21.15
C ILE A 71 -9.61 7.70 -21.75
N ASN A 72 -10.02 8.08 -22.97
CA ASN A 72 -11.05 7.43 -23.79
C ASN A 72 -12.42 7.19 -23.14
N ILE A 73 -12.68 7.76 -21.96
CA ILE A 73 -13.94 7.59 -21.23
C ILE A 73 -15.14 8.00 -22.08
N ASP A 74 -16.21 7.22 -22.00
CA ASP A 74 -17.48 7.54 -22.66
C ASP A 74 -17.94 8.97 -22.33
N PRO A 75 -18.33 9.79 -23.33
CA PRO A 75 -18.74 11.17 -23.11
C PRO A 75 -19.92 11.34 -22.14
N GLY A 76 -20.88 10.40 -22.14
CA GLY A 76 -22.02 10.41 -21.22
C GLY A 76 -21.58 10.13 -19.78
N VAL A 77 -20.68 9.17 -19.58
CA VAL A 77 -20.06 8.90 -18.28
C VAL A 77 -19.27 10.12 -17.79
N LYS A 78 -18.45 10.73 -18.65
CA LYS A 78 -17.70 11.96 -18.32
C LYS A 78 -18.63 13.10 -17.92
N ALA A 79 -19.74 13.31 -18.64
CA ALA A 79 -20.72 14.33 -18.30
C ALA A 79 -21.33 14.10 -16.91
N MET A 80 -21.67 12.85 -16.59
CA MET A 80 -22.19 12.49 -15.27
C MET A 80 -21.16 12.67 -14.15
N PHE A 81 -19.89 12.30 -14.41
CA PHE A 81 -18.80 12.53 -13.47
C PHE A 81 -18.61 14.02 -13.19
N LEU A 82 -18.56 14.86 -14.24
CA LEU A 82 -18.42 16.31 -14.12
C LEU A 82 -19.58 16.93 -13.33
N LYS A 83 -20.81 16.51 -13.61
CA LYS A 83 -22.02 16.93 -12.86
C LYS A 83 -21.93 16.54 -11.38
N MET A 84 -21.42 15.35 -11.08
CA MET A 84 -21.24 14.88 -9.70
C MET A 84 -20.19 15.70 -8.95
N ILE A 85 -19.03 15.97 -9.57
CA ILE A 85 -17.95 16.69 -8.89
C ILE A 85 -18.23 18.19 -8.75
N SER A 86 -18.99 18.81 -9.67
CA SER A 86 -19.31 20.24 -9.60
C SER A 86 -20.18 20.58 -8.38
N ALA A 87 -20.94 19.61 -7.85
CA ALA A 87 -21.69 19.77 -6.61
C ALA A 87 -20.80 19.90 -5.36
N LYS A 88 -19.49 19.60 -5.47
CA LYS A 88 -18.51 19.62 -4.37
C LYS A 88 -17.62 20.87 -4.38
N LEU A 89 -17.98 21.91 -5.15
CA LEU A 89 -17.15 23.11 -5.41
C LEU A 89 -15.82 22.74 -6.09
N CYS A 90 -14.72 22.69 -5.33
CA CYS A 90 -13.40 22.29 -5.82
C CYS A 90 -12.55 21.68 -4.68
N PRO A 91 -11.48 20.93 -5.00
CA PRO A 91 -10.48 20.50 -4.01
C PRO A 91 -9.78 21.69 -3.34
N THR A 92 -9.17 21.48 -2.18
CA THR A 92 -8.45 22.55 -1.47
C THR A 92 -7.33 23.11 -2.36
N THR A 93 -7.17 24.44 -2.37
CA THR A 93 -6.11 25.11 -3.14
C THR A 93 -4.72 24.67 -2.70
N LEU A 94 -4.53 24.44 -1.40
CA LEU A 94 -3.28 23.88 -0.87
C LEU A 94 -3.01 22.46 -1.42
N GLY A 95 -4.01 21.58 -1.42
CA GLY A 95 -3.85 20.23 -1.99
C GLY A 95 -3.51 20.27 -3.48
N GLN A 96 -4.13 21.20 -4.24
CA GLN A 96 -3.83 21.41 -5.66
C GLN A 96 -2.41 21.94 -5.89
N ALA A 97 -1.96 22.91 -5.08
CA ALA A 97 -0.61 23.46 -5.19
C ALA A 97 0.47 22.40 -4.95
N ILE A 98 0.25 21.48 -4.00
CA ILE A 98 1.20 20.42 -3.71
C ILE A 98 1.18 19.32 -4.79
N VAL A 99 0.01 19.05 -5.40
CA VAL A 99 -0.06 18.17 -6.57
C VAL A 99 0.87 18.68 -7.68
N GLU A 100 0.89 20.00 -7.93
CA GLU A 100 1.79 20.62 -8.90
C GLU A 100 3.27 20.42 -8.52
N CYS A 101 3.65 20.69 -7.26
CA CYS A 101 5.03 20.48 -6.79
C CYS A 101 5.49 19.02 -6.92
N VAL A 102 4.58 18.06 -6.72
CA VAL A 102 4.88 16.63 -6.84
C VAL A 102 4.99 16.20 -8.30
N ALA A 103 4.13 16.73 -9.17
CA ALA A 103 4.13 16.41 -10.59
C ALA A 103 5.32 17.05 -11.33
N ASN A 104 5.80 18.20 -10.84
CA ASN A 104 6.90 18.98 -11.41
C ASN A 104 8.04 19.15 -10.39
N PRO A 105 8.77 18.07 -10.05
CA PRO A 105 9.91 18.16 -9.15
C PRO A 105 11.07 18.94 -9.78
N PRO A 106 12.04 19.42 -8.98
CA PRO A 106 13.22 20.09 -9.50
C PRO A 106 13.96 19.23 -10.54
N VAL A 107 14.52 19.86 -11.56
CA VAL A 107 15.27 19.20 -12.64
C VAL A 107 16.75 19.57 -12.62
N LYS A 108 17.59 18.74 -13.25
CA LYS A 108 19.04 18.93 -13.28
C LYS A 108 19.41 20.34 -13.78
N GLY A 109 20.18 21.07 -12.97
CA GLY A 109 20.57 22.46 -13.22
C GLY A 109 19.81 23.48 -12.39
N GLU A 110 18.71 23.09 -11.74
CA GLU A 110 17.99 23.97 -10.82
C GLU A 110 18.62 23.98 -9.42
N PRO A 111 18.46 25.07 -8.64
CA PRO A 111 19.17 25.25 -7.37
C PRO A 111 18.94 24.15 -6.32
N SER A 112 17.75 23.56 -6.29
CA SER A 112 17.35 22.56 -5.28
C SER A 112 17.43 21.11 -5.77
N TYR A 113 17.85 20.86 -7.02
CA TYR A 113 17.86 19.52 -7.59
C TYR A 113 18.72 18.55 -6.80
N GLU A 114 19.97 18.91 -6.52
CA GLU A 114 20.91 18.02 -5.83
C GLU A 114 20.45 17.67 -4.40
N SER A 115 19.90 18.65 -3.66
CA SER A 115 19.36 18.39 -2.33
C SER A 115 18.11 17.52 -2.39
N TYR A 116 17.19 17.79 -3.33
CA TYR A 116 15.97 17.02 -3.51
C TYR A 116 16.27 15.55 -3.86
N GLU A 117 17.20 15.32 -4.79
CA GLU A 117 17.64 13.98 -5.18
C GLU A 117 18.27 13.21 -4.01
N ALA A 118 19.12 13.87 -3.23
CA ALA A 118 19.74 13.29 -2.05
C ALA A 118 18.70 12.88 -1.00
N GLU A 119 17.74 13.75 -0.69
CA GLU A 119 16.65 13.50 0.26
C GLU A 119 15.74 12.36 -0.21
N ARG A 120 15.28 12.42 -1.47
CA ARG A 120 14.45 11.38 -2.07
C ARG A 120 15.14 10.01 -1.99
N THR A 121 16.40 9.95 -2.41
CA THR A 121 17.18 8.71 -2.43
C THR A 121 17.38 8.17 -1.02
N ALA A 122 17.69 9.03 -0.05
CA ALA A 122 17.85 8.63 1.35
C ALA A 122 16.55 8.06 1.94
N VAL A 123 15.41 8.70 1.69
CA VAL A 123 14.10 8.24 2.18
C VAL A 123 13.74 6.88 1.57
N LEU A 124 13.86 6.73 0.24
CA LEU A 124 13.54 5.47 -0.44
C LEU A 124 14.46 4.34 0.00
N LYS A 125 15.77 4.60 0.15
CA LYS A 125 16.73 3.64 0.70
C LYS A 125 16.34 3.18 2.11
N SER A 126 16.02 4.13 2.99
CA SER A 126 15.59 3.81 4.36
C SER A 126 14.29 2.99 4.39
N LEU A 127 13.34 3.27 3.50
CA LEU A 127 12.12 2.47 3.36
C LEU A 127 12.43 1.06 2.85
N ALA A 128 13.31 0.90 1.86
CA ALA A 128 13.73 -0.40 1.35
C ALA A 128 14.42 -1.27 2.42
N GLU A 129 15.32 -0.67 3.21
CA GLU A 129 15.98 -1.36 4.33
C GLU A 129 14.98 -1.84 5.39
N ARG A 130 13.98 -1.01 5.72
CA ARG A 130 12.91 -1.36 6.66
C ARG A 130 11.97 -2.43 6.10
N ALA A 131 11.63 -2.35 4.81
CA ALA A 131 10.85 -3.35 4.10
C ALA A 131 11.53 -4.73 4.16
N LEU A 132 12.83 -4.77 3.89
CA LEU A 132 13.64 -5.99 3.99
C LEU A 132 13.69 -6.52 5.42
N LEU A 133 13.92 -5.64 6.41
CA LEU A 133 13.98 -6.02 7.82
C LEU A 133 12.67 -6.67 8.28
N VAL A 134 11.53 -6.04 8.01
CA VAL A 134 10.20 -6.57 8.37
C VAL A 134 9.95 -7.93 7.74
N ALA A 135 10.20 -8.08 6.44
CA ALA A 135 9.98 -9.35 5.76
C ALA A 135 10.92 -10.46 6.28
N LYS A 136 12.20 -10.15 6.52
CA LYS A 136 13.17 -11.10 7.09
C LYS A 136 12.77 -11.53 8.50
N THR A 137 12.41 -10.59 9.36
CA THR A 137 12.04 -10.91 10.74
C THR A 137 10.80 -11.79 10.77
N PHE A 138 9.72 -11.44 10.09
CA PHE A 138 8.53 -12.30 10.11
C PHE A 138 8.76 -13.68 9.51
N ASN A 139 9.60 -13.82 8.48
CA ASN A 139 9.97 -15.13 7.95
C ASN A 139 10.87 -15.95 8.88
N SER A 140 11.51 -15.33 9.88
CA SER A 140 12.29 -16.04 10.89
C SER A 140 11.44 -16.54 12.07
N VAL A 141 10.20 -16.06 12.20
CA VAL A 141 9.28 -16.43 13.27
C VAL A 141 8.51 -17.71 12.88
N PRO A 142 8.53 -18.78 13.70
CA PRO A 142 7.76 -19.99 13.44
C PRO A 142 6.27 -19.67 13.31
N GLY A 143 5.56 -20.32 12.38
CA GLY A 143 4.13 -20.06 12.19
C GLY A 143 3.82 -18.79 11.39
N MET A 144 4.82 -18.15 10.78
CA MET A 144 4.63 -16.99 9.90
C MET A 144 5.26 -17.17 8.53
N LYS A 145 4.66 -16.49 7.54
CA LYS A 145 5.24 -16.31 6.22
C LYS A 145 4.97 -14.90 5.74
N CYS A 146 6.01 -14.19 5.32
CA CYS A 146 5.89 -12.84 4.77
C CYS A 146 6.46 -12.80 3.35
N ASN A 147 5.65 -12.34 2.39
CA ASN A 147 6.17 -12.05 1.07
C ASN A 147 7.14 -10.86 1.12
N VAL A 148 8.02 -10.79 0.12
CA VAL A 148 8.90 -9.63 -0.08
C VAL A 148 8.04 -8.39 -0.31
N VAL A 149 8.35 -7.31 0.39
CA VAL A 149 7.70 -6.02 0.22
C VAL A 149 8.41 -5.30 -0.93
N GLN A 150 7.93 -5.52 -2.16
CA GLN A 150 8.54 -4.95 -3.37
C GLN A 150 8.31 -3.44 -3.50
N GLY A 151 7.34 -2.89 -2.79
CA GLY A 151 6.96 -1.49 -2.87
C GLY A 151 5.92 -1.09 -1.82
N ALA A 152 5.35 0.11 -1.98
CA ALA A 152 4.39 0.71 -1.04
C ALA A 152 4.96 0.84 0.39
N MET A 153 4.14 0.67 1.43
CA MET A 153 4.56 0.88 2.83
C MET A 153 4.06 -0.20 3.80
N TYR A 154 3.64 -1.35 3.27
CA TYR A 154 2.97 -2.37 4.07
C TYR A 154 3.53 -3.76 3.80
N ALA A 155 3.65 -4.52 4.88
CA ALA A 155 3.78 -5.98 4.83
C ALA A 155 2.42 -6.62 5.12
N PHE A 156 2.16 -7.78 4.51
CA PHE A 156 0.94 -8.56 4.74
C PHE A 156 1.28 -10.03 5.07
N PRO A 157 1.97 -10.28 6.20
CA PRO A 157 2.33 -11.62 6.61
C PRO A 157 1.11 -12.51 6.84
N GLN A 158 1.24 -13.77 6.45
CA GLN A 158 0.36 -14.87 6.81
C GLN A 158 0.76 -15.40 8.19
N ILE A 159 -0.25 -15.68 9.02
CA ILE A 159 -0.11 -16.34 10.31
C ILE A 159 -0.78 -17.72 10.27
N MET A 160 -0.05 -18.76 10.64
CA MET A 160 -0.54 -20.13 10.74
C MET A 160 -1.06 -20.37 12.16
N LEU A 161 -2.33 -20.01 12.37
CA LEU A 161 -2.95 -20.12 13.69
C LEU A 161 -3.28 -21.59 14.04
N PRO A 162 -2.93 -22.04 15.26
CA PRO A 162 -3.32 -23.37 15.75
C PRO A 162 -4.85 -23.54 15.84
N PRO A 163 -5.38 -24.78 15.74
CA PRO A 163 -6.81 -25.04 15.86
C PRO A 163 -7.44 -24.48 17.14
N LYS A 164 -6.76 -24.59 18.30
CA LYS A 164 -7.26 -24.05 19.57
C LYS A 164 -7.37 -22.52 19.57
N ALA A 165 -6.48 -21.82 18.86
CA ALA A 165 -6.58 -20.37 18.69
C ALA A 165 -7.82 -20.00 17.86
N CYS A 166 -8.11 -20.77 16.81
CA CYS A 166 -9.31 -20.60 16.00
C CYS A 166 -10.60 -20.92 16.80
N GLU A 167 -10.58 -21.93 17.65
CA GLU A 167 -11.69 -22.26 18.56
C GLU A 167 -11.91 -21.16 19.60
N ALA A 168 -10.83 -20.63 20.20
CA ALA A 168 -10.90 -19.51 21.14
C ALA A 168 -11.46 -18.25 20.47
N ALA A 169 -11.02 -17.94 19.25
CA ALA A 169 -11.57 -16.84 18.46
C ALA A 169 -13.08 -17.04 18.19
N LYS A 170 -13.49 -18.25 17.82
CA LYS A 170 -14.90 -18.60 17.61
C LYS A 170 -15.72 -18.44 18.90
N ALA A 171 -15.20 -18.88 20.05
CA ALA A 171 -15.84 -18.72 21.35
C ALA A 171 -15.98 -17.24 21.75
N ALA A 172 -15.03 -16.39 21.34
CA ALA A 172 -15.09 -14.94 21.50
C ALA A 172 -15.97 -14.23 20.45
N GLY A 173 -16.57 -14.96 19.50
CA GLY A 173 -17.37 -14.37 18.42
C GLY A 173 -16.54 -13.55 17.41
N GLN A 174 -15.24 -13.84 17.28
CA GLN A 174 -14.31 -13.10 16.44
C GLN A 174 -13.76 -13.96 15.30
N ALA A 175 -13.37 -13.33 14.20
CA ALA A 175 -12.53 -13.98 13.20
C ALA A 175 -11.13 -14.28 13.80
N PRO A 176 -10.45 -15.38 13.42
CA PRO A 176 -9.18 -15.77 14.03
C PRO A 176 -8.07 -14.71 13.97
N ASP A 177 -7.99 -13.95 12.87
CA ASP A 177 -7.02 -12.88 12.71
C ASP A 177 -7.38 -11.61 13.51
N VAL A 178 -8.67 -11.32 13.68
CA VAL A 178 -9.16 -10.25 14.58
C VAL A 178 -8.79 -10.60 16.01
N PHE A 179 -9.06 -11.82 16.45
CA PHE A 179 -8.69 -12.30 17.78
C PHE A 179 -7.19 -12.17 18.02
N TYR A 180 -6.36 -12.63 17.07
CA TYR A 180 -4.92 -12.47 17.13
C TYR A 180 -4.49 -11.00 17.23
N ALA A 181 -5.07 -10.10 16.42
CA ALA A 181 -4.75 -8.68 16.42
C ALA A 181 -5.12 -7.98 17.75
N PHE A 182 -6.25 -8.32 18.36
CA PHE A 182 -6.63 -7.82 19.68
C PHE A 182 -5.68 -8.32 20.77
N GLN A 183 -5.35 -9.61 20.75
CA GLN A 183 -4.38 -10.16 21.70
C GLN A 183 -3.01 -9.50 21.55
N LEU A 184 -2.55 -9.24 20.32
CA LEU A 184 -1.30 -8.49 20.09
C LEU A 184 -1.39 -7.09 20.70
N LEU A 185 -2.48 -6.36 20.44
CA LEU A 185 -2.68 -5.01 20.93
C LEU A 185 -2.69 -4.96 22.46
N GLU A 186 -3.47 -5.82 23.11
CA GLU A 186 -3.64 -5.84 24.56
C GLU A 186 -2.34 -6.20 25.31
N ASN A 187 -1.51 -7.07 24.73
CA ASN A 187 -0.28 -7.54 25.39
C ASN A 187 0.96 -6.69 25.06
N THR A 188 0.96 -5.95 23.94
CA THR A 188 2.17 -5.25 23.46
C THR A 188 1.99 -3.77 23.17
N GLY A 189 0.74 -3.30 23.02
CA GLY A 189 0.40 -1.98 22.50
C GLY A 189 0.54 -1.84 20.97
N ILE A 190 0.91 -2.90 20.25
CA ILE A 190 1.07 -2.87 18.79
C ILE A 190 -0.29 -3.05 18.13
N CYS A 191 -0.75 -2.01 17.44
CA CYS A 191 -2.00 -2.03 16.67
C CYS A 191 -1.71 -2.39 15.21
N VAL A 192 -2.23 -3.54 14.76
CA VAL A 192 -2.21 -3.98 13.36
C VAL A 192 -3.64 -4.10 12.83
N VAL A 193 -3.79 -4.12 11.50
CA VAL A 193 -5.11 -4.32 10.89
C VAL A 193 -5.26 -5.80 10.52
N PRO A 194 -6.30 -6.52 11.00
CA PRO A 194 -6.49 -7.93 10.67
C PRO A 194 -6.82 -8.14 9.19
N GLY A 195 -6.40 -9.28 8.65
CA GLY A 195 -6.52 -9.64 7.22
C GLY A 195 -7.96 -9.70 6.72
N SER A 196 -8.90 -10.07 7.60
CA SER A 196 -10.33 -10.14 7.34
C SER A 196 -10.93 -8.80 6.87
N GLY A 197 -10.33 -7.66 7.23
CA GLY A 197 -10.74 -6.35 6.71
C GLY A 197 -10.37 -6.10 5.24
N PHE A 198 -9.47 -6.88 4.67
CA PHE A 198 -8.98 -6.73 3.28
C PHE A 198 -9.56 -7.76 2.31
N GLY A 199 -10.24 -8.79 2.84
CA GLY A 199 -10.50 -10.02 2.10
C GLY A 199 -9.23 -10.86 1.97
N GLN A 200 -9.37 -12.16 2.12
CA GLN A 200 -8.26 -13.12 2.02
C GLN A 200 -8.79 -14.49 1.61
N ARG A 201 -7.89 -15.38 1.19
CA ARG A 201 -8.27 -16.75 0.81
C ARG A 201 -8.91 -17.46 2.03
N PRO A 202 -10.03 -18.17 1.85
CA PRO A 202 -10.60 -18.98 2.93
C PRO A 202 -9.58 -19.96 3.52
N GLY A 203 -9.56 -20.05 4.86
CA GLY A 203 -8.60 -20.88 5.60
C GLY A 203 -7.21 -20.27 5.76
N THR A 204 -6.99 -19.03 5.32
CA THR A 204 -5.75 -18.27 5.58
C THR A 204 -6.03 -17.07 6.46
N HIS A 205 -5.04 -16.67 7.25
CA HIS A 205 -5.14 -15.58 8.20
C HIS A 205 -3.91 -14.68 8.04
N HIS A 206 -4.13 -13.37 8.05
CA HIS A 206 -3.09 -12.38 7.83
C HIS A 206 -3.30 -11.18 8.75
N PHE A 207 -2.31 -10.30 8.78
CA PHE A 207 -2.49 -8.93 9.26
C PHE A 207 -1.67 -7.98 8.38
N ARG A 208 -2.09 -6.72 8.31
CA ARG A 208 -1.30 -5.66 7.68
C ARG A 208 -0.54 -4.88 8.76
N THR A 209 0.76 -4.76 8.57
CA THR A 209 1.61 -3.86 9.37
C THR A 209 2.38 -2.90 8.47
N THR A 210 2.93 -1.84 9.06
CA THR A 210 3.64 -0.77 8.34
C THR A 210 5.16 -0.88 8.49
N ILE A 211 5.88 -0.40 7.48
CA ILE A 211 7.35 -0.25 7.50
C ILE A 211 7.79 1.17 7.93
N LEU A 212 6.84 2.03 8.29
CA LEU A 212 7.08 3.45 8.58
C LEU A 212 7.83 3.78 9.89
N PRO A 213 7.76 2.97 10.97
CA PRO A 213 8.52 3.28 12.18
C PRO A 213 10.01 3.50 11.88
N GLN A 214 10.63 4.42 12.62
CA GLN A 214 12.08 4.65 12.48
C GLN A 214 12.85 3.37 12.85
N PRO A 215 14.03 3.11 12.25
CA PRO A 215 14.69 1.81 12.33
C PRO A 215 14.81 1.21 13.74
N ASP A 216 15.14 2.00 14.75
CA ASP A 216 15.30 1.50 16.13
C ASP A 216 13.96 1.17 16.81
N ILE A 217 12.93 1.99 16.53
CA ILE A 217 11.55 1.73 16.97
C ILE A 217 11.03 0.49 16.26
N LEU A 218 11.33 0.33 14.97
CA LEU A 218 10.91 -0.80 14.16
C LEU A 218 11.50 -2.12 14.70
N LYS A 219 12.80 -2.14 15.01
CA LYS A 219 13.45 -3.31 15.64
C LYS A 219 12.80 -3.66 16.97
N THR A 220 12.53 -2.65 17.80
CA THR A 220 11.85 -2.84 19.10
C THR A 220 10.45 -3.40 18.93
N MET A 221 9.68 -2.88 17.96
CA MET A 221 8.34 -3.36 17.63
C MET A 221 8.38 -4.80 17.16
N LEU A 222 9.30 -5.15 16.26
CA LEU A 222 9.43 -6.49 15.71
C LEU A 222 9.84 -7.52 16.77
N GLU A 223 10.69 -7.14 17.72
CA GLU A 223 11.08 -8.02 18.82
C GLU A 223 9.92 -8.26 19.79
N LYS A 224 9.18 -7.21 20.18
CA LYS A 224 7.95 -7.36 20.97
C LYS A 224 6.94 -8.26 20.26
N PHE A 225 6.82 -8.11 18.95
CA PHE A 225 5.95 -8.93 18.13
C PHE A 225 6.37 -10.41 18.18
N ARG A 226 7.66 -10.69 18.01
CA ARG A 226 8.22 -12.06 18.05
C ARG A 226 7.91 -12.73 19.38
N VAL A 227 8.23 -12.07 20.50
CA VAL A 227 7.97 -12.59 21.86
C VAL A 227 6.49 -12.89 22.05
N PHE A 228 5.61 -11.94 21.72
CA PHE A 228 4.16 -12.16 21.79
C PHE A 228 3.71 -13.36 20.95
N HIS A 229 4.21 -13.49 19.72
CA HIS A 229 3.79 -14.58 18.84
C HIS A 229 4.18 -15.94 19.40
N GLU A 230 5.41 -16.07 19.93
CA GLU A 230 5.90 -17.30 20.54
C GLU A 230 5.05 -17.70 21.76
N GLU A 231 4.74 -16.75 22.64
CA GLU A 231 3.86 -16.97 23.80
C GLU A 231 2.42 -17.31 23.38
N PHE A 232 1.90 -16.63 22.35
CA PHE A 232 0.57 -16.91 21.80
C PHE A 232 0.50 -18.33 21.25
N LEU A 233 1.50 -18.77 20.47
CA LEU A 233 1.56 -20.13 19.96
C LEU A 233 1.63 -21.15 21.09
N GLN A 234 2.45 -20.94 22.13
CA GLN A 234 2.53 -21.84 23.28
C GLN A 234 1.19 -21.96 24.02
N LYS A 235 0.47 -20.84 24.20
CA LYS A 235 -0.83 -20.80 24.87
C LYS A 235 -1.90 -21.60 24.12
N TYR A 236 -1.85 -21.61 22.79
CA TYR A 236 -2.87 -22.24 21.94
C TYR A 236 -2.36 -23.45 21.16
N GLN A 237 -1.21 -24.03 21.56
CA GLN A 237 -0.61 -25.19 20.92
C GLN A 237 -1.48 -26.43 21.07
#